data_AF-A0A350ERI0-F1
#
_entry.id   AF-A0A350ERI0-F1
#
_cell.length_a   1.000
_cell.length_b   1.000
_cell.length_c   1.000
_cell.angle_alpha   90.00
_cell.angle_beta   90.00
_cell.angle_gamma   90.00
#
_symmetry.space_group_name_H-M   'P 1'
#
loop_
_entity.id
_entity.type
_entity.pdbx_description
1 polymer ?
#
loop_
_entity_poly.entity_id
_entity_poly.type
_entity_poly.pdbx_seq_one_letter_code
_entity_poly.pdbx_strand_id
1 'polypeptide(L)'
;IKPKVILMDEPASALDPIATTRVEELILDLKREFTIVIVTHNMQQATRISDYTAFFYLGELVEYGDTNRVFTTPAKKQTEDYVTGRFG
;
A
#
# COMPACT_ATOMS: atom_id res chain seq x y z
N ILE A 1 -2.30 14.59 23.72
CA ILE A 1 -1.61 13.31 23.41
C ILE A 1 -1.43 13.27 21.89
N LYS A 2 -0.20 13.16 21.37
CA LYS A 2 0.05 12.98 19.92
C LYS A 2 0.06 11.47 19.62
N PRO A 3 -0.64 10.98 18.57
CA PRO A 3 -0.62 9.55 18.23
C PRO A 3 0.77 9.14 17.73
N LYS A 4 1.15 7.88 17.94
CA LYS A 4 2.38 7.29 17.36
C LYS A 4 2.12 6.56 16.04
N VAL A 5 0.87 6.13 15.84
CA VAL A 5 0.45 5.32 14.71
C VAL A 5 -0.81 5.93 14.11
N ILE A 6 -0.88 5.97 12.78
CA ILE A 6 -2.05 6.36 12.01
C ILE A 6 -2.49 5.15 11.19
N LEU A 7 -3.75 4.76 11.33
CA LEU A 7 -4.37 3.72 10.52
C LEU A 7 -5.28 4.40 9.49
N MET A 8 -5.13 4.06 8.22
CA MET A 8 -5.94 4.60 7.13
C MET A 8 -6.58 3.44 6.37
N ASP A 9 -7.89 3.48 6.22
CA ASP A 9 -8.65 2.52 5.43
C ASP A 9 -9.08 3.19 4.13
N GLU A 10 -8.47 2.79 3.02
CA GLU A 10 -8.69 3.30 1.66
C GLU A 10 -8.76 4.83 1.54
N PRO A 11 -7.71 5.59 1.92
CA PRO A 11 -7.78 7.04 2.09
C PRO A 11 -8.03 7.85 0.81
N ALA A 12 -7.94 7.22 -0.37
CA ALA A 12 -8.10 7.89 -1.66
C ALA A 12 -9.15 7.25 -2.60
N SER A 13 -9.95 6.28 -2.14
CA SER A 13 -10.86 5.51 -3.01
C SER A 13 -11.98 6.35 -3.65
N ALA A 14 -12.37 7.47 -3.02
CA ALA A 14 -13.43 8.35 -3.49
C ALA A 14 -12.92 9.69 -4.07
N LEU A 15 -11.61 9.82 -4.28
CA LEU A 15 -10.99 11.07 -4.71
C LEU A 15 -10.67 11.07 -6.20
N ASP A 16 -10.74 12.25 -6.81
CA ASP A 16 -10.21 12.45 -8.15
C ASP A 16 -8.66 12.31 -8.16
N PRO A 17 -8.02 12.15 -9.33
CA PRO A 17 -6.57 11.95 -9.40
C PRO A 17 -5.73 13.09 -8.80
N ILE A 18 -6.22 14.34 -8.86
CA ILE A 18 -5.51 15.50 -8.33
C ILE A 18 -5.58 15.47 -6.80
N ALA A 19 -6.77 15.23 -6.24
CA ALA A 19 -6.94 15.09 -4.80
C ALA A 19 -6.17 13.88 -4.24
N THR A 20 -6.15 12.76 -4.98
CA THR A 20 -5.37 11.57 -4.62
C THR A 20 -3.88 11.90 -4.46
N THR A 21 -3.30 12.60 -5.44
CA THR A 21 -1.89 13.01 -5.39
C THR A 21 -1.59 13.86 -4.16
N ARG A 22 -2.46 14.82 -3.83
CA ARG A 22 -2.28 15.67 -2.64
C ARG A 22 -2.32 14.88 -1.33
N VAL A 23 -3.22 13.88 -1.24
CA VAL A 23 -3.29 13.00 -0.08
C VAL A 23 -2.03 12.13 0.02
N GLU A 24 -1.54 11.61 -1.11
CA GLU A 24 -0.29 10.84 -1.15
C GLU A 24 0.92 11.68 -0.71
N GLU A 25 1.05 12.92 -1.19
CA GLU A 25 2.09 13.86 -0.75
C GLU A 25 2.03 14.11 0.76
N LEU A 26 0.83 14.35 1.31
CA LEU A 26 0.65 14.54 2.74
C LEU A 26 1.04 13.29 3.54
N ILE A 27 0.70 12.09 3.06
CA ILE A 27 1.10 10.83 3.71
C ILE A 27 2.64 10.68 3.71
N LEU A 28 3.30 11.04 2.60
CA LEU A 28 4.75 10.99 2.47
C LEU A 28 5.48 11.97 3.40
N ASP A 29 4.86 13.10 3.72
CA ASP A 29 5.38 14.02 4.72
C ASP A 29 5.13 13.48 6.14
N LEU A 30 3.90 13.00 6.41
CA LEU A 30 3.51 12.50 7.74
C LEU A 30 4.29 11.25 8.16
N LYS A 31 4.66 10.36 7.23
CA LYS A 31 5.43 9.14 7.57
C LYS A 31 6.81 9.43 8.16
N ARG A 32 7.30 10.68 8.06
CA ARG A 32 8.56 11.12 8.71
C ARG A 32 8.40 11.27 10.21
N GLU A 33 7.18 11.51 10.70
CA GLU A 33 6.88 11.75 12.11
C GLU A 33 6.03 10.63 12.74
N PHE A 34 5.28 9.89 11.92
CA PHE A 34 4.33 8.87 12.36
C PHE A 34 4.58 7.52 11.68
N THR A 35 4.27 6.43 12.37
CA THR A 35 4.09 5.14 11.70
C THR A 35 2.71 5.11 11.06
N ILE A 36 2.63 4.83 9.75
CA ILE A 36 1.36 4.81 9.02
C ILE A 36 1.11 3.40 8.50
N VAL A 37 -0.09 2.88 8.74
CA VAL A 37 -0.58 1.64 8.15
C VAL A 37 -1.76 1.98 7.26
N ILE A 38 -1.68 1.57 6.00
CA ILE A 38 -2.69 1.87 4.98
C ILE A 38 -3.23 0.57 4.44
N VAL A 39 -4.56 0.43 4.43
CA VAL A 39 -5.26 -0.61 3.69
C VAL A 39 -5.74 0.01 2.37
N THR A 40 -5.38 -0.59 1.25
CA THR A 40 -5.77 -0.09 -0.08
C THR A 40 -5.80 -1.22 -1.10
N HIS A 41 -6.75 -1.17 -2.03
CA HIS A 41 -6.75 -1.99 -3.23
C HIS A 41 -6.08 -1.28 -4.43
N ASN A 42 -5.68 -0.01 -4.28
CA ASN A 42 -4.97 0.73 -5.31
C ASN A 42 -3.48 0.37 -5.28
N MET A 43 -3.12 -0.58 -6.16
CA MET A 43 -1.76 -1.09 -6.28
C MET A 43 -0.75 0.02 -6.61
N GLN A 44 -1.10 0.93 -7.52
CA GLN A 44 -0.20 2.02 -7.93
C GLN A 44 0.06 2.99 -6.77
N GLN A 45 -0.96 3.28 -5.96
CA GLN A 45 -0.79 4.06 -4.73
C GLN A 45 0.15 3.33 -3.77
N ALA A 46 -0.12 2.05 -3.47
CA ALA A 46 0.71 1.26 -2.57
C ALA A 46 2.18 1.29 -3.00
N THR A 47 2.47 1.10 -4.30
CA THR A 47 3.84 1.16 -4.83
C THR A 47 4.52 2.52 -4.59
N ARG A 48 3.78 3.63 -4.64
CA ARG A 48 4.34 4.98 -4.50
C ARG A 48 4.61 5.41 -3.07
N ILE A 49 3.73 5.06 -2.13
CA ILE A 49 3.75 5.66 -0.78
C ILE A 49 4.24 4.72 0.33
N SER A 50 4.24 3.40 0.10
CA SER A 50 4.60 2.42 1.12
C SER A 50 6.09 2.05 1.10
N ASP A 51 6.68 1.88 2.27
CA ASP A 51 8.02 1.29 2.40
C ASP A 51 7.96 -0.24 2.35
N TYR A 52 6.95 -0.80 3.02
CA TYR A 52 6.68 -2.23 3.07
C TYR A 52 5.25 -2.50 2.62
N THR A 53 5.08 -3.63 1.93
CA THR A 53 3.77 -4.11 1.48
C THR A 53 3.49 -5.47 2.07
N ALA A 54 2.28 -5.65 2.59
CA ALA A 54 1.72 -6.91 2.99
C ALA A 54 0.58 -7.29 2.04
N PHE A 55 0.71 -8.40 1.33
CA PHE A 55 -0.33 -8.93 0.46
C PHE A 55 -1.18 -9.95 1.22
N PHE A 56 -2.45 -9.61 1.38
CA PHE A 56 -3.46 -10.50 1.95
C PHE A 56 -4.34 -11.08 0.86
N TYR A 57 -4.59 -12.38 0.93
CA TYR A 57 -5.52 -13.08 0.05
C TYR A 57 -6.39 -14.05 0.87
N LEU A 58 -7.72 -13.91 0.76
CA LEU A 58 -8.69 -14.73 1.50
C LEU A 58 -8.45 -14.82 3.01
N GLY A 59 -7.98 -13.71 3.61
CA GLY A 59 -7.69 -13.63 5.05
C GLY A 59 -6.30 -14.14 5.45
N GLU A 60 -5.51 -14.66 4.52
CA GLU A 60 -4.14 -15.10 4.77
C GLU A 60 -3.11 -14.06 4.30
N LEU A 61 -2.09 -13.81 5.13
CA LEU A 61 -0.92 -13.03 4.74
C LEU A 61 -0.02 -13.90 3.85
N VAL A 62 -0.14 -13.71 2.54
CA VAL A 62 0.59 -14.50 1.53
C VAL A 62 2.05 -14.07 1.45
N GLU A 63 2.30 -12.76 1.45
CA GLU A 63 3.65 -12.19 1.32
C GLU A 63 3.77 -10.85 2.04
N TYR A 64 4.93 -10.59 2.63
CA TYR A 64 5.30 -9.32 3.24
C TYR A 64 6.77 -9.01 2.96
N GLY A 65 7.07 -7.76 2.61
CA GLY A 65 8.43 -7.30 2.41
C GLY A 65 8.52 -5.88 1.88
N ASP A 66 9.74 -5.47 1.50
CA ASP A 66 9.98 -4.21 0.79
C ASP A 66 9.03 -4.07 -0.40
N THR A 67 8.34 -2.92 -0.48
CA THR A 67 7.37 -2.65 -1.53
C THR A 67 7.96 -2.87 -2.92
N ASN A 68 9.15 -2.34 -3.18
CA ASN A 68 9.81 -2.54 -4.48
C ASN A 68 10.00 -4.03 -4.82
N ARG A 69 10.34 -4.87 -3.85
CA ARG A 69 10.51 -6.30 -4.07
C ARG A 69 9.18 -7.00 -4.32
N VAL A 70 8.18 -6.74 -3.48
CA VAL A 70 6.84 -7.33 -3.59
C VAL A 70 6.20 -7.04 -4.96
N PHE A 71 6.44 -5.84 -5.52
CA PHE A 71 5.86 -5.43 -6.80
C PHE A 71 6.69 -5.79 -8.04
N THR A 72 8.00 -6.05 -7.92
CA THR A 72 8.88 -6.32 -9.08
C THR A 72 9.37 -7.76 -9.16
N THR A 73 9.71 -8.35 -8.02
CA THR A 73 10.32 -9.69 -7.89
C THR A 73 9.74 -10.40 -6.66
N PRO A 74 8.41 -10.64 -6.64
CA PRO A 74 7.75 -11.32 -5.53
C PRO A 74 8.29 -12.75 -5.36
N ALA A 75 8.32 -13.22 -4.12
CA ALA A 75 8.75 -14.58 -3.79
C ALA A 75 7.61 -15.59 -3.95
N LYS A 76 6.34 -15.15 -3.95
CA LYS A 76 5.17 -16.02 -4.11
C LYS A 76 4.55 -15.83 -5.47
N LYS A 77 4.26 -16.95 -6.14
CA LYS A 77 3.53 -16.96 -7.42
C LYS A 77 2.17 -16.27 -7.32
N GLN A 78 1.45 -16.45 -6.22
CA GLN A 78 0.16 -15.78 -5.99
C GLN A 78 0.31 -14.25 -5.93
N THR A 79 1.40 -13.73 -5.37
CA THR A 79 1.67 -12.28 -5.39
C THR A 79 2.01 -11.82 -6.80
N GLU A 80 2.83 -12.58 -7.53
CA GLU A 80 3.19 -12.29 -8.93
C GLU A 80 1.96 -12.23 -9.84
N ASP A 81 1.10 -13.24 -9.77
CA ASP A 81 -0.11 -13.31 -10.56
C ASP A 81 -1.00 -12.08 -10.27
N TYR A 82 -1.05 -11.61 -9.00
CA TYR A 82 -1.93 -10.50 -8.57
C TYR A 82 -1.40 -9.17 -9.10
N VAL A 83 -0.11 -8.91 -8.88
CA VAL A 83 0.57 -7.68 -9.32
C VAL A 83 0.57 -7.54 -10.84
N THR A 84 0.72 -8.66 -11.56
CA THR A 84 0.74 -8.65 -13.04
C THR A 84 -0.66 -8.67 -13.66
N GLY A 85 -1.73 -8.72 -12.86
CA GLY A 85 -3.10 -8.76 -13.36
C GLY A 85 -3.47 -10.08 -14.05
N ARG A 86 -2.74 -11.16 -13.77
CA ARG A 86 -3.04 -12.53 -14.24
C ARG A 86 -4.06 -13.25 -13.36
N PHE A 87 -4.67 -12.55 -12.40
CA PHE A 87 -5.77 -13.08 -11.60
C PHE A 87 -7.04 -13.23 -12.43
N GLY A 88 -7.37 -14.48 -12.75
CA GLY A 88 -8.61 -14.97 -13.32
C GLY A 88 -8.80 -16.43 -12.92
#